data_AF-A0A0K2RNZ4-F1
#
_entry.id   AF-A0A0K2RNZ4-F1
#
_cell.length_a   1.000
_cell.length_b   1.000
_cell.length_c   1.000
_cell.angle_alpha   90.00
_cell.angle_beta   90.00
_cell.angle_gamma   90.00
#
_symmetry.space_group_name_H-M   'P 1'
#
loop_
_entity.id
_entity.type
_entity.pdbx_description
1 polymer ?
#
loop_
_entity_poly.entity_id
_entity_poly.type
_entity_poly.pdbx_seq_one_letter_code
_entity_poly.pdbx_strand_id
1 'polypeptide(L)'
;MSTTDTDPERIIADAEQEAKEAESLVHTLEEAVKSGDESVTFEQVEKARGLLSFVRLRKEAATRKAAAAKEAARLDACEALKADIVAHAQGDGKAFSKHLRTAVDALGAFHDAVEERNARIREYRDRAIALGIPEHKHTGPTPPTHGGVRLAAGGSAGLHAGVVVGRRRVESFDADVWISRALDLLVRDGKLKILDHIDAGADLFGDIERIDAEAPRVPPGTSIAAREAPCSARTTRSPTKRSSATT
;
A
#
# COMPACT_ATOMS: atom_id res chain seq x y z
N MET A 1 -27.19 -22.18 -13.03
CA MET A 1 -28.52 -21.59 -12.73
C MET A 1 -28.33 -20.10 -12.61
N SER A 2 -28.93 -19.30 -13.48
CA SER A 2 -28.64 -17.86 -13.60
C SER A 2 -29.25 -17.10 -12.42
N THR A 3 -28.42 -16.43 -11.62
CA THR A 3 -28.77 -15.59 -10.47
C THR A 3 -29.36 -14.24 -10.90
N THR A 4 -30.26 -14.25 -11.88
CA THR A 4 -30.95 -13.04 -12.36
C THR A 4 -31.84 -12.40 -11.28
N ASP A 5 -32.10 -13.09 -10.17
CA ASP A 5 -32.98 -12.64 -9.09
C ASP A 5 -32.29 -11.79 -8.01
N THR A 6 -30.99 -11.53 -8.13
CA THR A 6 -30.21 -10.83 -7.08
C THR A 6 -29.68 -9.47 -7.51
N ASP A 7 -29.84 -9.08 -8.78
CA ASP A 7 -29.41 -7.77 -9.27
C ASP A 7 -30.28 -6.65 -8.65
N PRO A 8 -29.71 -5.79 -7.77
CA PRO A 8 -30.45 -4.71 -7.12
C PRO A 8 -31.06 -3.72 -8.11
N GLU A 9 -30.42 -3.50 -9.25
CA GLU A 9 -30.88 -2.53 -10.25
C GLU A 9 -32.08 -3.06 -11.02
N ARG A 10 -32.06 -4.35 -11.37
CA ARG A 10 -33.19 -5.02 -12.01
C ARG A 10 -34.41 -5.06 -11.10
N ILE A 11 -34.22 -5.38 -9.81
CA ILE A 11 -35.31 -5.40 -8.80
C ILE A 11 -35.99 -4.04 -8.67
N ILE A 12 -35.23 -2.94 -8.69
CA ILE A 12 -35.78 -1.59 -8.67
C ILE A 12 -36.51 -1.30 -9.98
N ALA A 13 -35.88 -1.57 -11.13
CA ALA A 13 -36.44 -1.28 -12.45
C ALA A 13 -37.80 -1.97 -12.67
N ASP A 14 -37.92 -3.25 -12.29
CA ASP A 14 -39.17 -4.00 -12.40
C ASP A 14 -40.26 -3.38 -11.52
N ALA A 15 -39.94 -3.01 -10.28
CA ALA A 15 -40.90 -2.38 -9.36
C ALA A 15 -41.30 -0.96 -9.79
N GLU A 16 -40.41 -0.22 -10.46
CA GLU A 16 -40.73 1.08 -11.04
C GLU A 16 -41.63 0.97 -12.26
N GLN A 17 -41.41 -0.04 -13.09
CA GLN A 17 -42.24 -0.31 -14.25
C GLN A 17 -43.67 -0.71 -13.82
N GLU A 18 -43.80 -1.63 -12.86
CA GLU A 18 -45.10 -2.00 -12.27
C GLU A 18 -45.83 -0.76 -11.72
N ALA A 19 -45.11 0.16 -11.05
CA ALA A 19 -45.71 1.37 -10.47
C ALA A 19 -46.22 2.33 -11.54
N LYS A 20 -45.47 2.51 -12.63
CA LYS A 20 -45.88 3.37 -13.77
C LYS A 20 -47.11 2.81 -14.48
N GLU A 21 -47.17 1.49 -14.67
CA GLU A 21 -48.32 0.82 -15.29
C GLU A 21 -49.58 0.98 -14.44
N ALA A 22 -49.48 0.79 -13.12
CA ALA A 22 -50.59 1.00 -12.20
C ALA A 22 -51.06 2.47 -12.16
N GLU A 23 -50.14 3.43 -12.21
CA GLU A 23 -50.45 4.86 -12.25
C GLU A 23 -51.14 5.25 -13.56
N SER A 24 -50.67 4.73 -14.70
CA SER A 24 -51.30 4.92 -16.00
C SER A 24 -52.72 4.33 -16.05
N LEU A 25 -52.94 3.16 -15.44
CA LEU A 25 -54.26 2.54 -15.34
C LEU A 25 -55.24 3.40 -14.54
N VAL A 26 -54.83 3.90 -13.37
CA VAL A 26 -55.65 4.81 -12.55
C VAL A 26 -56.00 6.07 -13.34
N HIS A 27 -55.00 6.71 -13.96
CA HIS A 27 -55.23 7.92 -14.76
C HIS A 27 -56.20 7.67 -15.91
N THR A 28 -56.07 6.55 -16.62
CA THR A 28 -56.95 6.20 -17.76
C THR A 28 -58.40 6.01 -17.30
N LEU A 29 -58.62 5.32 -16.18
CA LEU A 29 -59.98 5.12 -15.63
C LEU A 29 -60.57 6.44 -15.12
N GLU A 30 -59.78 7.30 -14.49
CA GLU A 30 -60.26 8.61 -14.00
C GLU A 30 -60.62 9.56 -15.15
N GLU A 31 -59.85 9.56 -16.25
CA GLU A 31 -60.19 10.35 -17.45
C GLU A 31 -61.44 9.81 -18.16
N ALA A 32 -61.63 8.49 -18.23
CA ALA A 32 -62.86 7.89 -18.78
C ALA A 32 -64.10 8.35 -17.99
N VAL A 33 -64.03 8.33 -16.66
CA VAL A 33 -65.10 8.85 -15.78
C VAL A 33 -65.35 10.35 -16.04
N LYS A 34 -64.31 11.18 -16.17
CA LYS A 34 -64.46 12.62 -16.49
C LYS A 34 -65.10 12.86 -17.86
N SER A 35 -64.85 11.98 -18.82
CA SER A 35 -65.43 12.07 -20.17
C SER A 35 -66.90 11.62 -20.25
N GLY A 36 -67.45 11.08 -19.17
CA GLY A 36 -68.84 10.60 -19.11
C GLY A 36 -69.02 9.16 -19.56
N ASP A 37 -67.97 8.33 -19.53
CA ASP A 37 -68.09 6.90 -19.81
C ASP A 37 -68.78 6.19 -18.63
N GLU A 38 -70.06 5.84 -18.80
CA GLU A 38 -70.87 5.15 -17.80
C GLU A 38 -70.49 3.67 -17.60
N SER A 39 -69.64 3.12 -18.47
CA SER A 39 -69.19 1.72 -18.34
C SER A 39 -68.15 1.55 -17.22
N VAL A 40 -67.48 2.63 -16.80
CA VAL A 40 -66.50 2.61 -15.71
C VAL A 40 -67.20 2.77 -14.37
N THR A 41 -67.04 1.78 -13.49
CA THR A 41 -67.68 1.77 -12.18
C THR A 41 -66.77 2.33 -11.09
N PHE A 42 -67.37 2.89 -10.03
CA PHE A 42 -66.65 3.35 -8.84
C PHE A 42 -65.74 2.26 -8.25
N GLU A 43 -66.21 1.01 -8.23
CA GLU A 43 -65.41 -0.11 -7.73
C GLU A 43 -64.14 -0.38 -8.55
N GLN A 44 -64.17 -0.15 -9.88
CA GLN A 44 -62.99 -0.33 -10.72
C GLN A 44 -61.93 0.72 -10.42
N VAL A 45 -62.34 1.98 -10.22
CA VAL A 45 -61.43 3.07 -9.84
C VAL A 45 -60.81 2.81 -8.47
N GLU A 46 -61.61 2.42 -7.48
CA GLU A 46 -61.10 2.10 -6.14
C GLU A 46 -60.17 0.88 -6.13
N LYS A 47 -60.47 -0.17 -6.92
CA LYS A 47 -59.57 -1.31 -7.11
C LYS A 47 -58.24 -0.87 -7.74
N ALA A 48 -58.26 0.00 -8.74
CA ALA A 48 -57.04 0.51 -9.37
C ALA A 48 -56.22 1.38 -8.41
N ARG A 49 -56.86 2.23 -7.59
CA ARG A 49 -56.19 3.00 -6.54
C ARG A 49 -55.58 2.11 -5.46
N GLY A 50 -56.30 1.07 -5.05
CA GLY A 50 -55.79 0.05 -4.12
C GLY A 50 -54.57 -0.68 -4.69
N LEU A 51 -54.61 -1.06 -5.97
CA LEU A 51 -53.48 -1.65 -6.67
C LEU A 51 -52.27 -0.70 -6.70
N LEU A 52 -52.47 0.57 -7.07
CA LEU A 52 -51.40 1.58 -7.08
C LEU A 52 -50.75 1.75 -5.71
N SER A 53 -51.55 1.84 -4.65
CA SER A 53 -51.05 1.94 -3.27
C SER A 53 -50.17 0.72 -2.90
N PHE A 54 -50.64 -0.48 -3.23
CA PHE A 54 -49.89 -1.71 -3.00
C PHE A 54 -48.57 -1.77 -3.78
N VAL A 55 -48.59 -1.39 -5.06
CA VAL A 55 -47.38 -1.38 -5.90
C VAL A 55 -46.37 -0.35 -5.43
N ARG A 56 -46.81 0.82 -4.93
CA ARG A 56 -45.92 1.81 -4.30
C ARG A 56 -45.21 1.25 -3.07
N LEU A 57 -45.92 0.52 -2.20
CA LEU A 57 -45.31 -0.17 -1.05
C LEU A 57 -44.30 -1.24 -1.50
N ARG A 58 -44.62 -2.00 -2.56
CA ARG A 58 -43.68 -2.98 -3.14
C ARG A 58 -42.43 -2.30 -3.68
N LYS A 59 -42.56 -1.15 -4.35
CA LYS A 59 -41.42 -0.34 -4.80
C LYS A 59 -40.54 0.09 -3.63
N GLU A 60 -41.11 0.61 -2.55
CA GLU A 60 -40.33 0.98 -1.36
C GLU A 60 -39.59 -0.23 -0.74
N ALA A 61 -40.26 -1.38 -0.67
CA ALA A 61 -39.65 -2.62 -0.19
C ALA A 61 -38.51 -3.08 -1.10
N ALA A 62 -38.68 -3.00 -2.42
CA ALA A 62 -37.65 -3.29 -3.42
C ALA A 62 -36.43 -2.36 -3.26
N THR A 63 -36.64 -1.05 -3.10
CA THR A 63 -35.56 -0.09 -2.86
C THR A 63 -34.79 -0.40 -1.57
N ARG A 64 -35.49 -0.72 -0.47
CA ARG A 64 -34.83 -1.10 0.79
C ARG A 64 -34.02 -2.40 0.66
N LYS A 65 -34.58 -3.40 -0.04
CA LYS A 65 -33.90 -4.68 -0.30
C LYS A 65 -32.64 -4.47 -1.16
N ALA A 66 -32.74 -3.65 -2.20
CA ALA A 66 -31.62 -3.29 -3.06
C ALA A 66 -30.51 -2.55 -2.29
N ALA A 67 -30.87 -1.60 -1.42
CA ALA A 67 -29.90 -0.89 -0.58
C ALA A 67 -29.18 -1.84 0.39
N ALA A 68 -29.92 -2.76 1.03
CA ALA A 68 -29.32 -3.77 1.91
C ALA A 68 -28.38 -4.71 1.16
N ALA A 69 -28.74 -5.14 -0.05
CA ALA A 69 -27.89 -5.98 -0.90
C ALA A 69 -26.60 -5.26 -1.33
N LYS A 70 -26.69 -3.96 -1.70
CA LYS A 70 -25.51 -3.15 -2.05
C LYS A 70 -24.56 -3.00 -0.85
N GLU A 71 -25.09 -2.76 0.34
CA GLU A 71 -24.26 -2.65 1.56
C GLU A 71 -23.59 -3.98 1.94
N ALA A 72 -24.32 -5.10 1.83
CA ALA A 72 -23.74 -6.42 2.04
C ALA A 72 -22.58 -6.70 1.07
N ALA A 73 -22.79 -6.45 -0.23
CA ALA A 73 -21.73 -6.59 -1.24
C ALA A 73 -20.53 -5.67 -0.97
N ARG A 74 -20.76 -4.45 -0.46
CA ARG A 74 -19.68 -3.54 -0.06
C ARG A 74 -18.87 -4.10 1.10
N LEU A 75 -19.52 -4.64 2.13
CA LEU A 75 -18.84 -5.25 3.28
C LEU A 75 -18.04 -6.49 2.87
N ASP A 76 -18.60 -7.36 2.03
CA ASP A 76 -17.90 -8.52 1.49
C ASP A 76 -16.65 -8.10 0.69
N ALA A 77 -16.77 -7.06 -0.15
CA ALA A 77 -15.64 -6.49 -0.88
C ALA A 77 -14.57 -5.88 0.06
N CYS A 78 -14.98 -5.25 1.17
CA CYS A 78 -14.05 -4.72 2.16
C CYS A 78 -13.29 -5.84 2.90
N GLU A 79 -13.94 -6.95 3.25
CA GLU A 79 -13.26 -8.09 3.88
C GLU A 79 -12.32 -8.80 2.90
N ALA A 80 -12.72 -8.94 1.63
CA ALA A 80 -11.82 -9.45 0.58
C ALA A 80 -10.57 -8.56 0.43
N LEU A 81 -10.75 -7.24 0.31
CA LEU A 81 -9.64 -6.29 0.22
C LEU A 81 -8.71 -6.35 1.44
N LYS A 82 -9.28 -6.47 2.64
CA LYS A 82 -8.51 -6.63 3.88
C LYS A 82 -7.68 -7.92 3.87
N ALA A 83 -8.25 -9.03 3.41
CA ALA A 83 -7.52 -10.29 3.28
C ALA A 83 -6.35 -10.15 2.30
N ASP A 84 -6.56 -9.48 1.16
CA ASP A 84 -5.51 -9.21 0.17
C ASP A 84 -4.39 -8.35 0.75
N ILE A 85 -4.73 -7.26 1.45
CA ILE A 85 -3.75 -6.38 2.13
C ILE A 85 -2.92 -7.16 3.15
N VAL A 86 -3.57 -7.98 3.98
CA VAL A 86 -2.88 -8.80 4.99
C VAL A 86 -1.95 -9.82 4.33
N ALA A 87 -2.42 -10.50 3.28
CA ALA A 87 -1.61 -11.47 2.55
C ALA A 87 -0.37 -10.84 1.92
N HIS A 88 -0.50 -9.63 1.38
CA HIS A 88 0.63 -8.89 0.82
C HIS A 88 1.61 -8.42 1.90
N ALA A 89 1.10 -7.80 2.97
CA ALA A 89 1.93 -7.27 4.05
C ALA A 89 2.76 -8.33 4.78
N GLN A 90 2.25 -9.56 4.91
CA GLN A 90 2.97 -10.67 5.58
C GLN A 90 4.15 -11.22 4.75
N GLY A 91 4.21 -10.95 3.45
CA GLY A 91 5.28 -11.44 2.56
C GLY A 91 6.45 -10.47 2.41
N ASP A 92 6.17 -9.16 2.45
CA ASP A 92 7.12 -8.13 2.03
C ASP A 92 8.29 -7.95 3.01
N GLY A 93 8.07 -8.11 4.32
CA GLY A 93 9.12 -7.96 5.34
C GLY A 93 10.33 -8.88 5.10
N LYS A 94 10.09 -10.14 4.72
CA LYS A 94 11.16 -11.10 4.36
C LYS A 94 11.87 -10.72 3.08
N ALA A 95 11.15 -10.23 2.07
CA ALA A 95 11.74 -9.78 0.82
C ALA A 95 12.64 -8.56 1.05
N PHE A 96 12.16 -7.56 1.78
CA PHE A 96 12.95 -6.38 2.16
C PHE A 96 14.18 -6.74 2.99
N SER A 97 14.03 -7.63 3.97
CA SER A 97 15.15 -8.13 4.77
C SER A 97 16.22 -8.82 3.92
N LYS A 98 15.80 -9.61 2.91
CA LYS A 98 16.73 -10.24 1.95
C LYS A 98 17.46 -9.19 1.11
N HIS A 99 16.76 -8.17 0.63
CA HIS A 99 17.38 -7.08 -0.14
C HIS A 99 18.35 -6.27 0.70
N LEU A 100 17.99 -5.96 1.96
CA LEU A 100 18.88 -5.27 2.88
C LEU A 100 20.13 -6.09 3.17
N ARG A 101 19.99 -7.39 3.44
CA ARG A 101 21.14 -8.30 3.62
C ARG A 101 22.05 -8.28 2.38
N THR A 102 21.47 -8.36 1.19
CA THR A 102 22.23 -8.30 -0.06
C THR A 102 23.02 -6.99 -0.19
N ALA A 103 22.43 -5.86 0.23
CA ALA A 103 23.11 -4.57 0.22
C ALA A 103 24.26 -4.51 1.26
N VAL A 104 24.06 -5.05 2.47
CA VAL A 104 25.10 -5.16 3.50
C VAL A 104 26.25 -6.05 3.04
N ASP A 105 25.94 -7.21 2.45
CA ASP A 105 26.95 -8.13 1.91
C ASP A 105 27.76 -7.47 0.78
N ALA A 106 27.09 -6.72 -0.11
CA ALA A 106 27.75 -5.96 -1.17
C ALA A 106 28.65 -4.85 -0.63
N LEU A 107 28.25 -4.17 0.44
CA LEU A 107 29.06 -3.17 1.11
C LEU A 107 30.30 -3.78 1.77
N GLY A 108 30.14 -4.94 2.42
CA GLY A 108 31.24 -5.71 2.98
C GLY A 108 32.25 -6.13 1.91
N ALA A 109 31.77 -6.68 0.79
CA ALA A 109 32.62 -7.06 -0.34
C ALA A 109 33.39 -5.86 -0.94
N PHE A 110 32.77 -4.68 -0.99
CA PHE A 110 33.44 -3.45 -1.41
C PHE A 110 34.57 -3.06 -0.44
N HIS A 111 34.30 -3.11 0.86
CA HIS A 111 35.30 -2.82 1.89
C HIS A 111 36.50 -3.78 1.81
N ASP A 112 36.24 -5.07 1.67
CA ASP A 112 37.30 -6.09 1.51
C ASP A 112 38.17 -5.82 0.27
N ALA A 113 37.56 -5.43 -0.85
CA ALA A 113 38.30 -5.08 -2.08
C ALA A 113 39.18 -3.83 -1.89
N VAL A 114 38.71 -2.85 -1.12
CA VAL A 114 39.50 -1.66 -0.77
C VAL A 114 40.69 -2.05 0.12
N GLU A 115 40.47 -2.89 1.13
CA GLU A 115 41.55 -3.36 2.02
C GLU A 115 42.59 -4.20 1.28
N GLU A 116 42.17 -5.09 0.38
CA GLU A 116 43.08 -5.85 -0.48
C GLU A 116 43.95 -4.92 -1.34
N ARG A 117 43.33 -3.90 -1.95
CA ARG A 117 44.05 -2.88 -2.72
C ARG A 117 45.04 -2.12 -1.83
N ASN A 118 44.64 -1.72 -0.63
CA ASN A 118 45.47 -1.00 0.32
C ASN A 118 46.65 -1.85 0.81
N ALA A 119 46.44 -3.15 1.02
CA ALA A 119 47.52 -4.11 1.33
C ALA A 119 48.56 -4.16 0.20
N ARG A 120 48.15 -4.28 -1.06
CA ARG A 120 49.07 -4.26 -2.21
C ARG A 120 49.87 -2.96 -2.31
N ILE A 121 49.25 -1.82 -1.98
CA ILE A 121 49.93 -0.52 -1.98
C ILE A 121 50.99 -0.45 -0.89
N ARG A 122 50.72 -0.99 0.29
CA ARG A 122 51.72 -1.13 1.37
C ARG A 122 52.88 -2.01 0.92
N GLU A 123 52.60 -3.16 0.31
CA GLU A 123 53.65 -4.04 -0.24
C GLU A 123 54.53 -3.33 -1.28
N TYR A 124 53.91 -2.57 -2.21
CA TYR A 124 54.68 -1.78 -3.18
C TYR A 124 55.54 -0.72 -2.52
N ARG A 125 55.03 -0.07 -1.46
CA ARG A 125 55.78 0.90 -0.67
C ARG A 125 56.97 0.25 0.02
N ASP A 126 56.77 -0.88 0.69
CA ASP A 126 57.83 -1.60 1.40
C ASP A 126 58.93 -2.06 0.44
N ARG A 127 58.55 -2.56 -0.74
CA ARG A 127 59.50 -2.89 -1.81
C ARG A 127 60.27 -1.67 -2.31
N ALA A 128 59.62 -0.53 -2.47
CA ALA A 128 60.30 0.71 -2.86
C ALA A 128 61.28 1.21 -1.78
N ILE A 129 60.94 1.06 -0.50
CA ILE A 129 61.82 1.35 0.63
C ILE A 129 63.04 0.42 0.61
N ALA A 130 62.83 -0.90 0.42
CA ALA A 130 63.91 -1.88 0.35
C ALA A 130 64.91 -1.62 -0.81
N LEU A 131 64.46 -0.97 -1.88
CA LEU A 131 65.28 -0.53 -3.00
C LEU A 131 66.03 0.79 -2.74
N GLY A 132 65.87 1.42 -1.58
CA GLY A 132 66.54 2.68 -1.22
C GLY A 132 65.96 3.91 -1.91
N ILE A 133 64.71 3.85 -2.40
CA ILE A 133 64.05 5.01 -3.01
C ILE A 133 63.75 6.03 -1.91
N PRO A 134 64.24 7.28 -2.01
CA PRO A 134 64.02 8.29 -0.97
C PRO A 134 62.55 8.74 -0.93
N GLU A 135 62.06 9.06 0.26
CA GLU A 135 60.74 9.67 0.44
C GLU A 135 60.75 11.13 -0.01
N HIS A 136 59.91 11.45 -1.00
CA HIS A 136 59.80 12.82 -1.47
C HIS A 136 58.84 13.61 -0.58
N LYS A 137 59.42 14.52 0.22
CA LYS A 137 58.67 15.47 1.06
C LYS A 137 58.19 16.73 0.32
N HIS A 138 58.61 16.93 -0.93
CA HIS A 138 58.33 18.15 -1.71
C HIS A 138 57.60 17.83 -3.02
N THR A 139 56.62 18.66 -3.37
CA THR A 139 55.83 18.64 -4.62
C THR A 139 56.56 19.23 -5.84
N GLY A 140 57.89 19.40 -5.76
CA GLY A 140 58.70 20.00 -6.81
C GLY A 140 58.74 19.19 -8.11
N PRO A 141 59.23 19.81 -9.21
CA PRO A 141 59.28 19.18 -10.53
C PRO A 141 60.06 17.87 -10.51
N THR A 142 59.60 16.90 -11.29
CA THR A 142 60.03 15.50 -11.30
C THR A 142 61.49 15.36 -11.81
N PRO A 143 62.51 15.05 -10.97
CA PRO A 143 63.84 14.72 -11.49
C PRO A 143 63.82 13.51 -12.45
N PRO A 144 64.61 13.53 -13.54
CA PRO A 144 64.59 12.51 -14.60
C PRO A 144 65.21 11.15 -14.20
N THR A 145 65.76 11.02 -13.00
CA THR A 145 66.76 9.99 -12.66
C THR A 145 66.24 8.75 -11.92
N HIS A 146 64.96 8.66 -11.54
CA HIS A 146 64.46 7.59 -10.65
C HIS A 146 63.57 6.51 -11.31
N GLY A 147 63.75 6.21 -12.60
CA GLY A 147 63.03 5.11 -13.26
C GLY A 147 61.50 5.22 -13.23
N GLY A 148 60.96 6.40 -12.90
CA GLY A 148 59.54 6.67 -12.78
C GLY A 148 58.87 6.30 -11.43
N VAL A 149 59.54 5.65 -10.47
CA VAL A 149 58.92 5.23 -9.19
C VAL A 149 59.40 6.10 -8.02
N ARG A 150 58.48 6.54 -7.15
CA ARG A 150 58.79 7.37 -5.97
C ARG A 150 57.90 7.03 -4.78
N LEU A 151 58.38 7.35 -3.59
CA LEU A 151 57.59 7.32 -2.36
C LEU A 151 56.91 8.67 -2.13
N ALA A 152 55.60 8.67 -1.94
CA ALA A 152 54.86 9.86 -1.52
C ALA A 152 54.80 9.91 0.01
N ALA A 153 55.22 11.05 0.58
CA ALA A 153 54.98 11.34 1.99
C ALA A 153 53.47 11.47 2.23
N GLY A 154 52.92 10.67 3.14
CA GLY A 154 51.60 10.94 3.71
C GLY A 154 51.69 12.21 4.55
N GLY A 155 50.70 13.10 4.49
CA GLY A 155 50.88 14.41 5.14
C GLY A 155 49.71 15.39 5.16
N SER A 156 48.63 15.17 4.41
CA SER A 156 47.37 15.88 4.69
C SER A 156 46.40 14.93 5.38
N ALA A 157 45.48 15.48 6.17
CA ALA A 157 44.36 14.71 6.71
C ALA A 157 43.67 13.95 5.56
N GLY A 158 43.66 12.61 5.63
CA GLY A 158 43.09 11.72 4.62
C GLY A 158 44.02 11.29 3.47
N LEU A 159 45.26 11.80 3.36
CA LEU A 159 46.22 11.32 2.36
C LEU A 159 47.28 10.43 3.02
N HIS A 160 47.12 9.14 2.83
CA HIS A 160 48.06 8.14 3.33
C HIS A 160 49.32 8.07 2.47
N ALA A 161 50.37 7.52 3.09
CA ALA A 161 51.65 7.32 2.45
C ALA A 161 51.51 6.28 1.32
N GLY A 162 52.01 6.59 0.12
CA GLY A 162 51.77 5.79 -1.09
C GLY A 162 52.97 5.71 -2.03
N VAL A 163 52.72 5.25 -3.25
CA VAL A 163 53.74 5.11 -4.31
C VAL A 163 53.33 5.95 -5.52
N VAL A 164 54.26 6.67 -6.13
CA VAL A 164 54.06 7.41 -7.38
C VAL A 164 54.74 6.64 -8.51
N VAL A 165 54.02 6.39 -9.60
CA VAL A 165 54.53 5.76 -10.82
C VAL A 165 54.28 6.69 -12.01
N GLY A 166 55.35 7.27 -12.54
CA GLY A 166 55.29 8.30 -13.58
C GLY A 166 54.53 9.54 -13.09
N ARG A 167 53.39 9.81 -13.73
CA ARG A 167 52.46 10.91 -13.34
C ARG A 167 51.31 10.45 -12.44
N ARG A 168 51.21 9.15 -12.15
CA ARG A 168 50.10 8.58 -11.38
C ARG A 168 50.53 8.40 -9.93
N ARG A 169 49.72 8.91 -9.01
CA ARG A 169 49.89 8.66 -7.58
C ARG A 169 48.97 7.51 -7.18
N VAL A 170 49.54 6.51 -6.54
CA VAL A 170 48.84 5.31 -6.06
C VAL A 170 48.81 5.41 -4.54
N GLU A 171 47.68 5.85 -4.02
CA GLU A 171 47.43 6.05 -2.60
C GLU A 171 46.45 5.02 -2.08
N SER A 172 46.57 4.72 -0.78
CA SER A 172 45.52 3.98 -0.10
C SER A 172 44.24 4.81 -0.09
N PHE A 173 43.16 4.10 0.09
CA PHE A 173 41.82 4.60 -0.15
C PHE A 173 40.97 4.29 1.06
N ASP A 174 40.28 5.29 1.58
CA ASP A 174 39.34 5.15 2.66
C ASP A 174 37.96 4.80 2.07
N ALA A 175 37.48 3.58 2.38
CA ALA A 175 36.22 3.07 1.86
C ALA A 175 35.04 3.96 2.30
N ASP A 176 35.03 4.40 3.55
CA ASP A 176 33.94 5.16 4.16
C ASP A 176 33.83 6.54 3.52
N VAL A 177 34.96 7.24 3.40
CA VAL A 177 35.00 8.57 2.75
C VAL A 177 34.51 8.48 1.31
N TRP A 178 34.86 7.42 0.59
CA TRP A 178 34.40 7.25 -0.78
C TRP A 178 32.91 6.93 -0.87
N ILE A 179 32.40 6.04 -0.01
CA ILE A 179 30.98 5.69 0.04
C ILE A 179 30.16 6.95 0.38
N SER A 180 30.53 7.70 1.41
CA SER A 180 29.86 8.96 1.78
C SER A 180 29.84 9.93 0.60
N ARG A 181 30.97 10.09 -0.10
CA ARG A 181 31.04 10.96 -1.27
C ARG A 181 30.18 10.47 -2.43
N ALA A 182 30.12 9.16 -2.67
CA ALA A 182 29.29 8.58 -3.71
C ALA A 182 27.80 8.77 -3.40
N LEU A 183 27.39 8.54 -2.14
CA LEU A 183 26.02 8.77 -1.68
C LEU A 183 25.64 10.25 -1.82
N ASP A 184 26.49 11.19 -1.39
CA ASP A 184 26.27 12.63 -1.57
C ASP A 184 26.02 13.01 -3.03
N LEU A 185 26.79 12.44 -3.96
CA LEU A 185 26.64 12.67 -5.39
C LEU A 185 25.32 12.10 -5.92
N LEU A 186 24.92 10.91 -5.48
CA LEU A 186 23.64 10.31 -5.84
C LEU A 186 22.45 11.13 -5.32
N VAL A 187 22.56 11.68 -4.11
CA VAL A 187 21.54 12.58 -3.54
C VAL A 187 21.46 13.88 -4.34
N ARG A 188 22.61 14.51 -4.61
CA ARG A 188 22.68 15.76 -5.38
C ARG A 188 22.12 15.62 -6.80
N ASP A 189 22.36 14.47 -7.44
CA ASP A 189 21.83 14.15 -8.77
C ASP A 189 20.33 13.77 -8.74
N GLY A 190 19.70 13.72 -7.57
CA GLY A 190 18.31 13.28 -7.40
C GLY A 190 18.08 11.79 -7.67
N LYS A 191 19.16 11.01 -7.79
CA LYS A 191 19.13 9.55 -8.01
C LYS A 191 18.87 8.78 -6.73
N LEU A 192 19.21 9.38 -5.58
CA LEU A 192 18.89 8.87 -4.26
C LEU A 192 18.03 9.90 -3.53
N LYS A 193 16.78 9.55 -3.23
CA LYS A 193 15.92 10.34 -2.34
C LYS A 193 16.04 9.77 -0.94
N ILE A 194 16.91 10.34 -0.12
CA ILE A 194 16.90 10.09 1.31
C ILE A 194 15.74 10.94 1.86
N LEU A 195 14.69 10.29 2.34
CA LEU A 195 13.59 11.00 2.99
C LEU A 195 14.10 11.58 4.32
N ASP A 196 13.73 12.81 4.65
CA ASP A 196 14.10 13.56 5.87
C ASP A 196 13.61 12.93 7.19
N HIS A 197 13.20 11.66 7.19
CA HIS A 197 12.57 10.98 8.33
C HIS A 197 13.43 9.85 8.91
N ILE A 198 14.66 9.66 8.41
CA ILE A 198 15.62 8.71 8.98
C ILE A 198 16.43 9.42 10.08
N ASP A 199 15.75 9.84 11.15
CA ASP A 199 16.39 10.23 12.43
C ASP A 199 16.51 9.03 13.41
N ALA A 200 16.08 7.83 13.00
CA ALA A 200 16.14 6.61 13.80
C ALA A 200 17.49 5.87 13.63
N GLY A 201 18.58 6.51 14.08
CA GLY A 201 19.92 5.94 14.10
C GLY A 201 20.21 4.94 15.23
N ALA A 202 19.20 4.47 15.96
CA ALA A 202 19.40 3.50 17.04
C ALA A 202 18.71 2.18 16.68
N ASP A 203 19.47 1.30 16.04
CA ASP A 203 19.17 -0.12 15.85
C ASP A 203 18.13 -0.48 14.76
N LEU A 204 18.39 -0.02 13.53
CA LEU A 204 17.63 -0.40 12.33
C LEU A 204 17.56 -1.92 12.11
N PHE A 205 18.47 -2.71 12.70
CA PHE A 205 18.51 -4.17 12.56
C PHE A 205 17.79 -4.90 13.70
N GLY A 206 17.90 -4.43 14.95
CA GLY A 206 17.06 -4.90 16.06
C GLY A 206 15.58 -4.59 15.86
N ASP A 207 15.27 -3.49 15.17
CA ASP A 207 13.90 -3.12 14.83
C ASP A 207 13.30 -3.96 13.70
N ILE A 208 14.07 -4.54 12.77
CA ILE A 208 13.48 -5.36 11.68
C ILE A 208 12.85 -6.65 12.20
N GLU A 209 13.52 -7.38 13.09
CA GLU A 209 12.93 -8.57 13.72
C GLU A 209 11.75 -8.21 14.61
N ARG A 210 11.80 -7.01 15.22
CA ARG A 210 10.72 -6.48 16.06
C ARG A 210 9.53 -5.99 15.24
N ILE A 211 9.74 -5.41 14.06
CA ILE A 211 8.70 -5.01 13.10
C ILE A 211 8.01 -6.27 12.54
N ASP A 212 8.75 -7.33 12.24
CA ASP A 212 8.16 -8.62 11.85
C ASP A 212 7.38 -9.29 13.01
N ALA A 213 7.78 -9.04 14.27
CA ALA A 213 7.09 -9.55 15.47
C ALA A 213 5.88 -8.70 15.91
N GLU A 214 5.94 -7.38 15.71
CA GLU A 214 4.88 -6.40 16.01
C GLU A 214 3.90 -6.21 14.84
N ALA A 215 4.22 -6.71 13.64
CA ALA A 215 3.27 -6.83 12.55
C ALA A 215 2.01 -7.53 13.09
N PRO A 216 0.81 -6.91 12.97
CA PRO A 216 -0.37 -7.38 13.65
C PRO A 216 -0.65 -8.84 13.28
N ARG A 217 -0.36 -9.74 14.21
CA ARG A 217 -0.72 -11.15 14.08
C ARG A 217 -2.23 -11.20 14.05
N VAL A 218 -2.80 -11.44 12.87
CA VAL A 218 -4.21 -11.79 12.77
C VAL A 218 -4.40 -13.05 13.61
N PRO A 219 -5.17 -12.99 14.72
CA PRO A 219 -5.26 -14.12 15.62
C PRO A 219 -5.80 -15.33 14.85
N PRO A 220 -5.12 -16.49 14.87
CA PRO A 220 -5.61 -17.69 14.22
C PRO A 220 -6.95 -18.05 14.85
N GLY A 221 -8.04 -17.90 14.09
CA GLY A 221 -9.41 -18.08 14.60
C GLY A 221 -10.31 -16.85 14.49
N THR A 222 -9.82 -15.68 14.09
CA THR A 222 -10.70 -14.61 13.56
C THR A 222 -11.08 -14.88 12.10
N SER A 223 -11.46 -16.13 11.82
CA SER A 223 -12.49 -16.35 10.82
C SER A 223 -13.74 -15.70 11.41
N ILE A 224 -14.05 -14.49 10.96
CA ILE A 224 -15.43 -13.98 11.05
C ILE A 224 -16.20 -14.78 10.00
N ALA A 225 -16.25 -16.12 10.16
CA ALA A 225 -17.29 -16.92 9.58
C ALA A 225 -18.56 -16.24 10.04
N ALA A 226 -19.27 -15.69 9.05
CA ALA A 226 -20.53 -15.01 9.16
C ALA A 226 -21.17 -15.25 10.53
N ARG A 227 -21.11 -14.24 11.40
CA ARG A 227 -22.16 -14.10 12.41
C ARG A 227 -23.43 -13.92 11.59
N GLU A 228 -24.04 -15.03 11.19
CA GLU A 228 -25.45 -15.11 10.85
C GLU A 228 -26.14 -14.47 12.04
N ALA A 229 -26.42 -13.17 11.92
CA ALA A 229 -27.26 -12.50 12.88
C ALA A 229 -28.56 -13.32 12.89
N PRO A 230 -28.96 -13.95 14.01
CA PRO A 230 -30.26 -14.57 14.06
C PRO A 230 -31.24 -13.47 13.71
N CYS A 231 -31.86 -13.60 12.55
CA CYS A 231 -32.97 -12.79 12.09
C CYS A 231 -34.09 -13.01 13.10
N SER A 232 -33.99 -12.29 14.22
CA SER A 232 -34.88 -12.34 15.35
C SER A 232 -36.19 -11.78 14.81
N ALA A 233 -37.12 -12.69 14.57
CA ALA A 233 -38.51 -12.41 14.26
C ALA A 233 -38.99 -11.29 15.19
N ARG A 234 -39.18 -10.10 14.60
CA ARG A 234 -39.79 -8.95 15.27
C ARG A 234 -41.26 -9.31 15.48
N THR A 235 -41.56 -9.98 16.59
CA THR A 235 -42.92 -10.27 17.05
C THR A 235 -43.65 -8.95 17.18
N THR A 236 -44.66 -8.76 16.32
CA THR A 236 -45.58 -7.63 16.33
C THR A 236 -46.26 -7.56 17.70
N ARG A 237 -45.91 -6.56 18.52
CA ARG A 237 -46.70 -6.20 19.69
C ARG A 237 -48.05 -5.65 19.23
N SER A 238 -49.11 -6.39 19.49
CA SER A 238 -50.50 -5.95 19.32
C SER A 238 -50.79 -4.68 20.13
N PRO A 239 -51.55 -3.71 19.60
CA PRO A 239 -51.93 -2.52 20.33
C PRO A 239 -52.98 -2.86 21.39
N THR A 240 -52.61 -2.71 22.66
CA THR A 240 -53.53 -2.83 23.79
C THR A 240 -54.53 -1.68 23.75
N LYS A 241 -55.82 -2.00 23.57
CA LYS A 241 -56.95 -1.06 23.69
C LYS A 241 -56.90 -0.36 25.06
N ARG A 242 -56.69 0.96 25.08
CA ARG A 242 -56.99 1.79 26.26
C ARG A 242 -58.49 2.05 26.28
N SER A 243 -59.18 1.40 27.21
CA SER A 243 -60.56 1.68 27.58
C SER A 243 -60.61 3.04 28.27
N SER A 244 -61.36 3.98 27.69
CA SER A 244 -61.78 5.23 28.32
C SER A 244 -62.78 4.92 29.44
N ALA A 245 -62.43 5.27 30.67
CA ALA A 245 -63.34 5.28 31.80
C ALA A 245 -63.87 6.70 32.01
N THR A 246 -65.19 6.79 31.95
CA THR A 246 -66.08 7.89 32.32
C THR A 246 -65.86 8.36 33.75
N THR A 247 -65.83 9.67 33.97
CA THR A 247 -66.48 10.33 35.13
C THR A 247 -66.83 11.75 34.73
#